data_AF-A0A0B6ZFP2-F1
#
_entry.id   AF-A0A0B6ZFP2-F1
#
_cell.length_a   1.000
_cell.length_b   1.000
_cell.length_c   1.000
_cell.angle_alpha   90.00
_cell.angle_beta   90.00
_cell.angle_gamma   90.00
#
_symmetry.space_group_name_H-M   'P 1'
#
loop_
_entity.id
_entity.type
_entity.pdbx_description
1 polymer ?
#
loop_
_entity_poly.entity_id
_entity_poly.type
_entity_poly.pdbx_seq_one_letter_code
_entity_poly.pdbx_strand_id
1 'polypeptide(L)'
;MDVVMTTGLEIGSRSADCWKHVFRCCAHISELEHIYFSQGHNQSGLPKVLHGSSSEACLDMDSVEADGNCSTDLYTVGSVTAAAIPSAPKINVPTLIQQSGLESGWDNSLAAGGVLTFAQASKVLCGLSQEVDSLFEDAADKLCLEALLSFTRELGETALVQLQKLGAAREGAGGASGTGSRPPTNALHLYRLQQVLVRVVNSPRPLLHLLKVWSVVSPYLVQATGNSDHVISKMAVTSIHEFIVSLVSQREERPHFHINEYVCKMFEDMLCLELCDGDVQDQIVCCICELVEACSSQLQSGWRPLFGALRSVKIEYTTNETVNEARQRHIAAVMDVFDVYLDMDNVAVFASATVDCVLCLLKYVHGPATFDSDFSTDRSDSGSDDGYGDAEGELENLCIPALKYLTRVCDILASMWQMPACPIFKGAHRIQVDTASRFVDG
;
A
#
# COMPACT_ATOMS: atom_id res chain seq x y z
N MET A 1 10.59 14.84 -26.84
CA MET A 1 9.67 14.15 -25.91
C MET A 1 9.24 12.83 -26.52
N ASP A 2 8.57 12.84 -27.67
CA ASP A 2 8.15 11.63 -28.40
C ASP A 2 9.25 10.56 -28.58
N VAL A 3 10.42 10.95 -29.10
CA VAL A 3 11.58 10.04 -29.22
C VAL A 3 12.00 9.46 -27.86
N VAL A 4 11.97 10.26 -26.80
CA VAL A 4 12.36 9.81 -25.44
C VAL A 4 11.33 8.83 -24.89
N MET A 5 10.04 8.99 -25.18
CA MET A 5 9.01 8.06 -24.71
C MET A 5 9.04 6.73 -25.48
N THR A 6 9.21 6.80 -26.81
CA THR A 6 9.24 5.61 -27.68
C THR A 6 10.52 4.77 -27.55
N THR A 7 11.68 5.41 -27.31
CA THR A 7 12.98 4.70 -27.19
C THR A 7 13.54 4.64 -25.77
N GLY A 8 12.94 5.37 -24.83
CA GLY A 8 13.46 5.53 -23.47
C GLY A 8 13.60 4.22 -22.71
N LEU A 9 12.67 3.27 -22.93
CA LEU A 9 12.73 1.96 -22.31
C LEU A 9 13.96 1.15 -22.76
N GLU A 10 14.25 1.15 -24.07
CA GLU A 10 15.41 0.44 -24.62
C GLU A 10 16.72 1.09 -24.14
N ILE A 11 16.81 2.42 -24.21
CA ILE A 11 18.02 3.15 -23.83
C ILE A 11 18.30 2.98 -22.34
N GLY A 12 17.29 3.14 -21.48
CA GLY A 12 17.44 2.95 -20.03
C GLY A 12 17.78 1.51 -19.65
N SER A 13 17.26 0.52 -20.40
CA SER A 13 17.58 -0.89 -20.14
C SER A 13 19.05 -1.22 -20.37
N ARG A 14 19.74 -0.44 -21.21
CA ARG A 14 21.18 -0.60 -21.50
C ARG A 14 22.07 0.29 -20.64
N SER A 15 21.53 1.40 -20.12
CA SER A 15 22.27 2.35 -19.29
C SER A 15 21.36 2.96 -18.23
N ALA A 16 21.56 2.56 -16.98
CA ALA A 16 20.74 2.99 -15.84
C ALA A 16 20.77 4.53 -15.64
N ASP A 17 21.87 5.19 -16.00
CA ASP A 17 22.00 6.65 -15.93
C ASP A 17 20.98 7.41 -16.77
N CYS A 18 20.34 6.76 -17.74
CA CYS A 18 19.36 7.40 -18.60
C CYS A 18 17.99 7.54 -17.92
N TRP A 19 17.68 6.72 -16.90
CA TRP A 19 16.36 6.70 -16.26
C TRP A 19 15.95 8.06 -15.67
N LYS A 20 16.90 8.76 -15.02
CA LYS A 20 16.69 10.12 -14.49
C LYS A 20 16.21 11.12 -15.55
N HIS A 21 16.65 10.96 -16.79
CA HIS A 21 16.26 11.85 -17.89
C HIS A 21 14.89 11.46 -18.47
N VAL A 22 14.60 10.16 -18.54
CA VAL A 22 13.29 9.64 -18.95
C VAL A 22 12.22 10.11 -17.96
N PHE A 23 12.42 9.92 -16.65
CA PHE A 23 11.46 10.33 -15.63
C PHE A 23 11.28 11.84 -15.53
N ARG A 24 12.34 12.64 -15.75
CA ARG A 24 12.20 14.10 -15.91
C ARG A 24 11.30 14.47 -17.10
N CYS A 25 11.42 13.75 -18.22
CA CYS A 25 10.53 13.95 -19.36
C CYS A 25 9.09 13.54 -19.02
N CYS A 26 8.87 12.43 -18.32
CA CYS A 26 7.54 12.01 -17.86
C CYS A 26 6.89 13.07 -16.95
N ALA A 27 7.61 13.55 -15.93
CA ALA A 27 7.11 14.61 -15.05
C ALA A 27 6.79 15.89 -15.81
N HIS A 28 7.62 16.28 -16.78
CA HIS A 28 7.35 17.47 -17.58
C HIS A 28 6.12 17.31 -18.47
N ILE A 29 5.89 16.13 -19.05
CA ILE A 29 4.66 15.83 -19.80
C ILE A 29 3.44 15.94 -18.89
N SER A 30 3.49 15.38 -17.67
CA SER A 30 2.39 15.50 -16.71
C SER A 30 2.15 16.94 -16.23
N GLU A 31 3.21 17.74 -16.07
CA GLU A 31 3.09 19.17 -15.75
C GLU A 31 2.44 19.94 -16.90
N LEU A 32 2.86 19.69 -18.14
CA LEU A 32 2.24 20.27 -19.34
C LEU A 32 0.77 19.86 -19.44
N GLU A 33 0.45 18.58 -19.22
CA GLU A 33 -0.92 18.06 -19.19
C GLU A 33 -1.77 18.84 -18.20
N HIS A 34 -1.29 18.99 -16.97
CA HIS A 34 -1.99 19.75 -15.96
C HIS A 34 -2.18 21.21 -16.37
N ILE A 35 -1.15 21.90 -16.87
CA ILE A 35 -1.24 23.31 -17.28
C ILE A 35 -2.25 23.49 -18.42
N TYR A 36 -2.22 22.61 -19.42
CA TYR A 36 -3.09 22.71 -20.59
C TYR A 36 -4.56 22.39 -20.26
N PHE A 37 -4.83 21.41 -19.39
CA PHE A 37 -6.20 20.98 -19.08
C PHE A 37 -6.82 21.70 -17.87
N SER A 38 -6.03 22.17 -16.90
CA SER A 38 -6.54 22.94 -15.74
C SER A 38 -7.02 24.35 -16.13
N GLN A 39 -6.52 24.92 -17.23
CA GLN A 39 -6.89 26.26 -17.70
C GLN A 39 -8.28 26.34 -18.36
N GLY A 40 -9.09 25.27 -18.35
CA GLY A 40 -10.52 25.32 -18.64
C GLY A 40 -10.93 25.73 -20.06
N HIS A 41 -10.00 25.99 -20.98
CA HIS A 41 -10.31 26.29 -22.37
C HIS A 41 -10.52 24.98 -23.16
N ASN A 42 -11.76 24.49 -23.14
CA ASN A 42 -12.37 23.61 -24.14
C ASN A 42 -12.09 22.09 -24.07
N GLN A 43 -12.96 21.38 -23.33
CA GLN A 43 -13.13 19.92 -23.35
C GLN A 43 -13.59 19.33 -24.73
N SER A 44 -13.74 20.16 -25.77
CA SER A 44 -14.32 19.76 -27.06
C SER A 44 -13.35 19.04 -28.01
N GLY A 45 -12.06 18.95 -27.66
CA GLY A 45 -11.01 18.30 -28.46
C GLY A 45 -10.59 16.89 -28.03
N LEU A 46 -11.14 16.37 -26.93
CA LEU A 46 -10.83 15.02 -26.43
C LEU A 46 -11.42 13.94 -27.38
N PRO A 47 -10.74 12.78 -27.58
CA PRO A 47 -11.31 11.68 -28.34
C PRO A 47 -12.63 11.25 -27.70
N LYS A 48 -13.74 11.40 -28.43
CA LYS A 48 -15.04 10.86 -27.99
C LYS A 48 -14.91 9.34 -27.89
N VAL A 49 -15.12 8.80 -26.70
CA VAL A 49 -15.33 7.36 -26.49
C VAL A 49 -16.51 6.96 -27.38
N LEU A 50 -16.26 6.08 -28.35
CA LEU A 50 -17.30 5.55 -29.23
C LEU A 50 -18.26 4.71 -28.39
N HIS A 51 -19.43 5.28 -28.06
CA HIS A 51 -20.55 4.52 -27.53
C HIS A 51 -21.11 3.68 -28.68
N GLY A 52 -20.95 2.36 -28.59
CA GLY A 52 -21.58 1.43 -29.50
C GLY A 52 -23.09 1.63 -29.44
N SER A 53 -23.67 1.99 -30.58
CA SER A 53 -25.11 2.16 -30.79
C SER A 53 -25.87 0.86 -30.52
N SER A 54 -26.73 0.84 -29.50
CA SER A 54 -27.87 -0.08 -29.42
C SER A 54 -29.15 0.73 -29.46
N SER A 55 -29.96 0.45 -30.48
CA SER A 55 -31.23 1.08 -30.86
C SER A 55 -32.18 1.41 -29.71
N GLU A 56 -32.82 2.56 -29.88
CA GLU A 56 -34.10 2.94 -29.28
C GLU A 56 -35.18 1.88 -29.52
N ALA A 57 -35.92 1.55 -28.46
CA ALA A 57 -37.33 1.19 -28.54
C ALA A 57 -38.01 1.53 -27.19
N CYS A 58 -38.73 2.65 -27.16
CA CYS A 58 -39.77 2.93 -26.17
C CYS A 58 -40.90 1.90 -26.32
N LEU A 59 -41.44 1.36 -25.21
CA LEU A 59 -42.87 1.12 -25.03
C LEU A 59 -43.26 1.11 -23.54
N ASP A 60 -44.49 1.55 -23.34
CA ASP A 60 -45.18 2.06 -22.14
C ASP A 60 -45.51 1.08 -21.00
N MET A 61 -45.85 1.74 -19.88
CA MET A 61 -46.57 1.35 -18.67
C MET A 61 -47.75 0.37 -18.85
N ASP A 62 -47.86 -0.66 -17.98
CA ASP A 62 -49.05 -0.88 -17.13
C ASP A 62 -48.79 -1.87 -15.98
N SER A 63 -49.53 -1.65 -14.91
CA SER A 63 -49.61 -2.35 -13.62
C SER A 63 -50.31 -3.72 -13.67
N VAL A 64 -50.02 -4.63 -12.71
CA VAL A 64 -50.91 -5.28 -11.70
C VAL A 64 -50.19 -6.48 -11.04
N GLU A 65 -50.31 -6.53 -9.71
CA GLU A 65 -49.88 -7.52 -8.70
C GLU A 65 -50.25 -9.01 -8.94
N ALA A 66 -49.40 -9.94 -8.49
CA ALA A 66 -49.66 -10.88 -7.37
C ALA A 66 -48.89 -12.24 -7.45
N ASP A 67 -48.21 -12.54 -6.34
CA ASP A 67 -47.86 -13.84 -5.73
C ASP A 67 -46.96 -14.89 -6.42
N GLY A 68 -45.98 -15.39 -5.66
CA GLY A 68 -45.48 -16.77 -5.83
C GLY A 68 -44.00 -17.06 -5.53
N ASN A 69 -43.60 -16.96 -4.26
CA ASN A 69 -42.59 -17.79 -3.56
C ASN A 69 -41.12 -17.89 -4.06
N CYS A 70 -40.22 -17.63 -3.10
CA CYS A 70 -38.76 -17.73 -3.12
C CYS A 70 -38.22 -19.17 -3.16
N SER A 71 -37.15 -19.41 -3.95
CA SER A 71 -35.91 -20.16 -3.59
C SER A 71 -35.01 -20.30 -4.82
N THR A 72 -33.82 -19.69 -4.81
CA THR A 72 -32.52 -20.36 -4.56
C THR A 72 -32.07 -21.28 -5.69
N ASP A 73 -31.27 -20.73 -6.61
CA ASP A 73 -30.35 -21.36 -7.58
C ASP A 73 -29.46 -20.19 -8.08
N LEU A 74 -28.15 -20.21 -8.30
CA LEU A 74 -27.23 -21.26 -8.72
C LEU A 74 -25.80 -20.94 -8.19
N TYR A 75 -25.16 -21.94 -7.60
CA TYR A 75 -23.70 -22.09 -7.57
C TYR A 75 -23.26 -22.73 -8.88
N THR A 76 -23.02 -21.92 -9.91
CA THR A 76 -22.32 -22.37 -11.11
C THR A 76 -21.20 -21.40 -11.43
N VAL A 77 -19.99 -21.88 -11.18
CA VAL A 77 -18.69 -21.30 -11.53
C VAL A 77 -18.71 -20.78 -12.98
N GLY A 78 -18.72 -19.47 -13.14
CA GLY A 78 -18.66 -18.77 -14.41
C GLY A 78 -17.47 -17.81 -14.40
N SER A 79 -16.45 -18.17 -15.18
CA SER A 79 -15.32 -17.32 -15.56
C SER A 79 -15.79 -15.93 -15.99
N VAL A 80 -15.62 -14.92 -15.13
CA VAL A 80 -15.72 -13.52 -15.53
C VAL A 80 -14.49 -13.18 -16.37
N THR A 81 -14.67 -13.26 -17.68
CA THR A 81 -13.86 -12.52 -18.64
C THR A 81 -13.83 -11.06 -18.20
N ALA A 82 -12.64 -10.55 -17.93
CA ALA A 82 -12.40 -9.13 -17.66
C ALA A 82 -13.14 -8.28 -18.70
N ALA A 83 -14.09 -7.46 -18.25
CA ALA A 83 -14.67 -6.44 -19.08
C ALA A 83 -13.53 -5.49 -19.48
N ALA A 84 -13.15 -5.52 -20.75
CA ALA A 84 -12.10 -4.66 -21.28
C ALA A 84 -12.50 -3.21 -21.03
N ILE A 85 -11.71 -2.51 -20.21
CA ILE A 85 -11.79 -1.07 -20.03
C ILE A 85 -11.66 -0.44 -21.44
N PRO A 86 -12.51 0.51 -21.85
CA PRO A 86 -12.39 1.14 -23.16
C PRO A 86 -11.05 1.87 -23.26
N SER A 87 -10.07 1.27 -23.94
CA SER A 87 -8.78 1.91 -24.22
C SER A 87 -9.00 2.99 -25.28
N ALA A 88 -8.67 4.24 -24.94
CA ALA A 88 -8.68 5.34 -25.90
C ALA A 88 -7.81 4.98 -27.13
N PRO A 89 -8.21 5.38 -28.36
CA PRO A 89 -7.43 5.08 -29.55
C PRO A 89 -6.01 5.64 -29.42
N LYS A 90 -5.00 4.79 -29.70
CA LYS A 90 -3.58 5.18 -29.63
C LYS A 90 -3.31 6.32 -30.60
N ILE A 91 -2.80 7.43 -30.07
CA ILE A 91 -2.53 8.64 -30.85
C ILE A 91 -1.10 8.63 -31.39
N ASN A 92 -0.95 8.51 -32.72
CA ASN A 92 0.36 8.57 -33.37
C ASN A 92 0.88 10.01 -33.47
N VAL A 93 1.60 10.47 -32.44
CA VAL A 93 2.16 11.83 -32.32
C VAL A 93 2.94 12.29 -33.57
N PRO A 94 3.83 11.49 -34.19
CA PRO A 94 4.57 11.91 -35.39
C PRO A 94 3.66 12.21 -36.58
N THR A 95 2.61 11.41 -36.77
CA THR A 95 1.67 11.59 -37.89
C THR A 95 0.80 12.83 -37.70
N LEU A 96 0.45 13.18 -36.45
CA LEU A 96 -0.27 14.41 -36.14
C LEU A 96 0.61 15.65 -36.36
N ILE A 97 1.90 15.58 -36.01
CA ILE A 97 2.84 16.67 -36.29
C ILE A 97 3.01 16.85 -37.80
N GLN A 98 3.12 15.76 -38.56
CA GLN A 98 3.23 15.81 -40.02
C GLN A 98 1.95 16.32 -40.70
N GLN A 99 0.77 15.89 -40.22
CA GLN A 99 -0.53 16.40 -40.67
C GLN A 99 -0.71 17.87 -40.32
N SER A 100 -0.25 18.31 -39.14
CA SER A 100 -0.32 19.72 -38.75
C SER A 100 0.52 20.63 -39.66
N GLY A 101 1.70 20.16 -40.09
CA GLY A 101 2.53 20.90 -41.05
C GLY A 101 1.91 20.98 -42.46
N LEU A 102 1.13 19.97 -42.85
CA LEU A 102 0.38 19.96 -44.11
C LEU A 102 -0.87 20.87 -44.04
N GLU A 103 -1.57 20.91 -42.91
CA GLU A 103 -2.76 21.75 -42.69
C GLU A 103 -2.42 23.24 -42.48
N SER A 104 -1.27 23.56 -41.90
CA SER A 104 -0.86 24.95 -41.63
C SER A 104 -0.29 25.68 -42.86
N GLY A 105 -0.14 25.00 -44.00
CA GLY A 105 0.35 25.60 -45.24
C GLY A 105 1.78 26.14 -45.15
N TRP A 106 2.58 25.66 -44.20
CA TRP A 106 3.97 26.08 -44.03
C TRP A 106 4.85 25.13 -44.84
N ASP A 107 5.46 25.66 -45.89
CA ASP A 107 6.34 24.91 -46.77
C ASP A 107 7.44 24.20 -45.98
N ASN A 108 7.68 22.95 -46.37
CA ASN A 108 8.64 21.99 -45.82
C ASN A 108 10.08 22.53 -45.74
N SER A 109 10.38 23.38 -44.77
CA SER A 109 11.74 23.57 -44.30
C SER A 109 11.88 22.91 -42.94
N LEU A 110 12.51 21.73 -42.96
CA LEU A 110 12.84 20.84 -41.84
C LEU A 110 13.61 21.50 -40.66
N ALA A 111 13.77 22.82 -40.65
CA ALA A 111 14.51 23.59 -39.65
C ALA A 111 13.66 24.61 -38.87
N ALA A 112 12.39 24.84 -39.21
CA ALA A 112 11.51 25.76 -38.50
C ALA A 112 10.28 25.03 -37.97
N GLY A 113 10.34 24.60 -36.71
CA GLY A 113 9.22 23.95 -36.02
C GLY A 113 7.95 24.81 -36.11
N GLY A 114 6.94 24.30 -36.81
CA GLY A 114 5.62 24.92 -36.85
C GLY A 114 5.03 25.01 -35.44
N VAL A 115 4.44 26.16 -35.12
CA VAL A 115 3.72 26.34 -33.85
C VAL A 115 2.44 25.51 -33.93
N LEU A 116 2.29 24.52 -33.06
CA LEU A 116 1.10 23.69 -32.98
C LEU A 116 -0.10 24.56 -32.57
N THR A 117 -1.23 24.38 -33.25
CA THR A 117 -2.51 24.95 -32.77
C THR A 117 -2.88 24.31 -31.43
N PHE A 118 -3.70 24.99 -30.62
CA PHE A 118 -4.13 24.46 -29.33
C PHE A 118 -4.77 23.06 -29.43
N ALA A 119 -5.62 22.83 -30.44
CA ALA A 119 -6.27 21.55 -30.66
C ALA A 119 -5.31 20.43 -31.12
N GLN A 120 -4.22 20.78 -31.82
CA GLN A 120 -3.18 19.82 -32.18
C GLN A 120 -2.26 19.55 -30.99
N ALA A 121 -1.91 20.59 -30.22
CA ALA A 121 -1.10 20.46 -29.01
C ALA A 121 -1.78 19.58 -27.95
N SER A 122 -3.10 19.72 -27.74
CA SER A 122 -3.85 18.87 -26.79
C SER A 122 -3.90 17.41 -27.22
N LYS A 123 -4.06 17.12 -28.52
CA LYS A 123 -3.99 15.75 -29.06
C LYS A 123 -2.60 15.16 -28.94
N VAL A 124 -1.56 15.92 -29.26
CA VAL A 124 -0.16 15.51 -29.09
C VAL A 124 0.14 15.21 -27.62
N LEU A 125 -0.31 16.07 -26.71
CA LEU A 125 -0.12 15.90 -25.28
C LEU A 125 -0.83 14.65 -24.75
N CYS A 126 -2.07 14.39 -25.20
CA CYS A 126 -2.78 13.15 -24.90
C CYS A 126 -2.03 11.91 -25.42
N GLY A 127 -1.47 11.97 -26.63
CA GLY A 127 -0.63 10.90 -27.16
C GLY A 127 0.65 10.69 -26.35
N LEU A 128 1.32 11.77 -25.95
CA LEU A 128 2.50 11.69 -25.08
C LEU A 128 2.17 11.11 -23.70
N SER A 129 1.02 11.45 -23.10
CA SER A 129 0.57 10.85 -21.84
C SER A 129 0.29 9.36 -21.98
N GLN A 130 -0.33 8.92 -23.09
CA GLN A 130 -0.50 7.49 -23.40
C GLN A 130 0.84 6.75 -23.55
N GLU A 131 1.85 7.40 -24.14
CA GLU A 131 3.19 6.82 -24.24
C GLU A 131 3.90 6.76 -22.88
N VAL A 132 3.67 7.74 -21.98
CA VAL A 132 4.12 7.67 -20.59
C VAL A 132 3.47 6.48 -19.87
N ASP A 133 2.16 6.29 -20.01
CA ASP A 133 1.46 5.13 -19.42
C ASP A 133 2.04 3.82 -19.95
N SER A 134 2.19 3.73 -21.27
CA SER A 134 2.77 2.56 -21.95
C SER A 134 4.19 2.27 -21.49
N LEU A 135 5.01 3.30 -21.23
CA LEU A 135 6.37 3.15 -20.72
C LEU A 135 6.40 2.43 -19.36
N PHE A 136 5.54 2.81 -18.41
CA PHE A 136 5.50 2.19 -17.09
C PHE A 136 4.91 0.78 -17.14
N GLU A 137 3.90 0.55 -17.98
CA GLU A 137 3.36 -0.79 -18.21
C GLU A 137 4.40 -1.73 -18.85
N ASP A 138 5.04 -1.27 -19.91
CA ASP A 138 6.08 -2.01 -20.62
C ASP A 138 7.31 -2.24 -19.74
N ALA A 139 7.61 -1.34 -18.80
CA ALA A 139 8.70 -1.54 -17.85
C ALA A 139 8.47 -2.78 -16.97
N ALA A 140 7.25 -2.94 -16.44
CA ALA A 140 6.89 -4.10 -15.63
C ALA A 140 6.90 -5.41 -16.43
N ASP A 141 6.52 -5.37 -17.71
CA ASP A 141 6.33 -6.57 -18.54
C ASP A 141 7.60 -6.99 -19.30
N LYS A 142 8.36 -6.03 -19.86
CA LYS A 142 9.43 -6.30 -20.84
C LYS A 142 10.83 -6.22 -20.28
N LEU A 143 11.07 -5.46 -19.20
CA LEU A 143 12.44 -5.29 -18.69
C LEU A 143 12.98 -6.60 -18.08
N CYS A 144 14.26 -6.88 -18.34
CA CYS A 144 14.99 -7.90 -17.60
C CYS A 144 15.13 -7.50 -16.12
N LEU A 145 15.48 -8.45 -15.24
CA LEU A 145 15.55 -8.18 -13.80
C LEU A 145 16.48 -7.01 -13.46
N GLU A 146 17.70 -6.98 -14.00
CA GLU A 146 18.68 -5.94 -13.69
C GLU A 146 18.19 -4.54 -14.11
N ALA A 147 17.67 -4.44 -15.34
CA ALA A 147 17.09 -3.20 -15.83
C ALA A 147 15.88 -2.78 -14.99
N LEU A 148 14.98 -3.71 -14.63
CA LEU A 148 13.81 -3.44 -13.79
C LEU A 148 14.23 -2.93 -12.40
N LEU A 149 15.25 -3.52 -11.78
CA LEU A 149 15.76 -3.07 -10.47
C LEU A 149 16.38 -1.67 -10.57
N SER A 150 17.09 -1.37 -11.66
CA SER A 150 17.63 -0.01 -11.88
C SER A 150 16.52 1.01 -12.12
N PHE A 151 15.47 0.61 -12.87
CA PHE A 151 14.30 1.42 -13.17
C PHE A 151 13.51 1.76 -11.90
N THR A 152 13.18 0.76 -11.08
CA THR A 152 12.41 0.99 -9.85
C THR A 152 13.20 1.74 -8.78
N ARG A 153 14.53 1.57 -8.72
CA ARG A 153 15.40 2.34 -7.83
C ARG A 153 15.36 3.82 -8.19
N GLU A 154 15.67 4.17 -9.43
CA GLU A 154 15.69 5.56 -9.87
C GLU A 154 14.28 6.19 -9.80
N LEU A 155 13.22 5.41 -10.07
CA LEU A 155 11.84 5.86 -9.93
C LEU A 155 11.51 6.19 -8.47
N GLY A 156 11.94 5.35 -7.53
CA GLY A 156 11.82 5.57 -6.10
C GLY A 156 12.59 6.80 -5.62
N GLU A 157 13.85 6.95 -6.02
CA GLU A 157 14.67 8.13 -5.71
C GLU A 157 14.02 9.42 -6.25
N THR A 158 13.54 9.39 -7.49
CA THR A 158 12.84 10.53 -8.11
C THR A 158 11.55 10.86 -7.37
N ALA A 159 10.79 9.84 -6.94
CA ALA A 159 9.57 10.02 -6.16
C ALA A 159 9.87 10.69 -4.81
N LEU A 160 10.89 10.24 -4.07
CA LEU A 160 11.27 10.86 -2.81
C LEU A 160 11.70 12.32 -2.98
N VAL A 161 12.51 12.62 -3.99
CA VAL A 161 12.92 14.01 -4.28
C VAL A 161 11.71 14.89 -4.58
N GLN A 162 10.68 14.36 -5.25
CA GLN A 162 9.43 15.10 -5.45
C GLN A 162 8.68 15.35 -4.14
N LEU A 163 8.59 14.35 -3.26
CA LEU A 163 7.94 14.48 -1.95
C LEU A 163 8.65 15.49 -1.06
N GLN A 164 9.99 15.47 -1.02
CA GLN A 164 10.79 16.43 -0.27
C GLN A 164 10.58 17.87 -0.76
N LYS A 165 10.51 18.08 -2.08
CA LYS A 165 10.22 19.40 -2.67
C LYS A 165 8.82 19.90 -2.32
N LEU A 166 7.84 18.99 -2.29
CA LEU A 166 6.48 19.31 -1.85
C LEU A 166 6.43 19.69 -0.37
N GLY A 167 7.18 18.99 0.49
CA GLY A 167 7.32 19.33 1.90
C GLY A 167 7.96 20.70 2.11
N ALA A 168 9.10 20.97 1.48
CA ALA A 168 9.82 22.24 1.60
C ALA A 168 9.01 23.44 1.09
N ALA A 169 8.22 23.25 0.01
CA ALA A 169 7.32 24.29 -0.49
C ALA A 169 6.20 24.65 0.52
N ARG A 170 5.80 23.70 1.38
CA ARG A 170 4.76 23.91 2.41
C ARG A 170 5.30 24.67 3.62
N GLU A 171 6.54 24.38 4.04
CA GLU A 171 7.19 25.09 5.14
C GLU A 171 7.65 26.51 4.76
N GLY A 172 8.07 26.71 3.50
CA GLY A 172 8.51 28.01 2.97
C GLY A 172 7.39 28.98 2.58
N ALA A 173 6.13 28.54 2.54
CA ALA A 173 4.97 29.35 2.12
C ALA A 173 4.50 30.39 3.17
N GLY A 174 5.30 30.66 4.20
CA GLY A 174 5.10 31.77 5.15
C GLY A 174 5.44 33.16 4.58
N GLY A 175 5.93 33.25 3.33
CA GLY A 175 6.20 34.54 2.69
C GLY A 175 6.46 34.41 1.19
N ALA A 176 5.71 35.16 0.40
CA ALA A 176 5.81 35.35 -1.05
C ALA A 176 5.14 34.28 -1.94
N SER A 177 4.07 34.76 -2.59
CA SER A 177 3.41 34.24 -3.77
C SER A 177 4.39 33.67 -4.81
N GLY A 178 4.33 32.35 -5.03
CA GLY A 178 4.88 31.67 -6.19
C GLY A 178 3.77 30.91 -6.89
N THR A 179 3.40 31.34 -8.09
CA THR A 179 2.39 30.75 -8.97
C THR A 179 2.82 29.41 -9.59
N GLY A 180 3.58 28.59 -8.85
CA GLY A 180 3.87 27.22 -9.24
C GLY A 180 2.66 26.37 -8.92
N SER A 181 1.80 26.12 -9.92
CA SER A 181 0.69 25.17 -9.81
C SER A 181 1.22 23.85 -9.23
N ARG A 182 0.79 23.49 -8.02
CA ARG A 182 1.09 22.17 -7.43
C ARG A 182 0.70 21.12 -8.46
N PRO A 183 1.62 20.24 -8.91
CA PRO A 183 1.21 19.15 -9.78
C PRO A 183 0.16 18.33 -9.02
N PRO A 184 -0.88 17.85 -9.70
CA PRO A 184 -1.94 17.10 -9.05
C PRO A 184 -1.31 15.84 -8.43
N THR A 185 -1.82 15.39 -7.28
CA THR A 185 -1.17 14.33 -6.50
C THR A 185 -0.93 13.06 -7.33
N ASN A 186 -1.84 12.75 -8.27
CA ASN A 186 -1.73 11.66 -9.25
C ASN A 186 -0.57 11.78 -10.27
N ALA A 187 0.07 12.94 -10.40
CA ALA A 187 1.25 13.14 -11.26
C ALA A 187 2.57 12.78 -10.56
N LEU A 188 2.53 12.36 -9.30
CA LEU A 188 3.73 11.95 -8.58
C LEU A 188 4.24 10.60 -9.09
N HIS A 189 5.56 10.49 -9.23
CA HIS A 189 6.22 9.24 -9.59
C HIS A 189 5.94 8.12 -8.59
N LEU A 190 5.52 8.44 -7.36
CA LEU A 190 5.08 7.45 -6.38
C LEU A 190 3.86 6.65 -6.87
N TYR A 191 2.88 7.27 -7.53
CA TYR A 191 1.74 6.54 -8.12
C TYR A 191 2.18 5.65 -9.28
N ARG A 192 3.15 6.11 -10.07
CA ARG A 192 3.75 5.30 -11.14
C ARG A 192 4.53 4.11 -10.57
N LEU A 193 5.22 4.30 -9.44
CA LEU A 193 5.91 3.24 -8.72
C LEU A 193 4.92 2.18 -8.21
N GLN A 194 3.78 2.60 -7.64
CA GLN A 194 2.70 1.69 -7.25
C GLN A 194 2.18 0.89 -8.45
N GLN A 195 1.86 1.57 -9.57
CA GLN A 195 1.35 0.90 -10.79
C GLN A 195 2.32 -0.17 -11.30
N VAL A 196 3.61 0.15 -11.37
CA VAL A 196 4.66 -0.80 -11.77
C VAL A 196 4.74 -1.95 -10.77
N LEU A 197 4.69 -1.67 -9.48
CA LEU A 197 4.80 -2.68 -8.43
C LEU A 197 3.62 -3.68 -8.46
N VAL A 198 2.39 -3.18 -8.57
CA VAL A 198 1.18 -4.01 -8.70
C VAL A 198 1.26 -4.87 -9.96
N ARG A 199 1.72 -4.31 -11.09
CA ARG A 199 1.88 -5.10 -12.31
C ARG A 199 2.98 -6.16 -12.19
N VAL A 200 4.09 -5.84 -11.51
CA VAL A 200 5.19 -6.78 -11.26
C VAL A 200 4.73 -7.96 -10.39
N VAL A 201 4.01 -7.73 -9.29
CA VAL A 201 3.57 -8.83 -8.40
C VAL A 201 2.58 -9.77 -9.10
N ASN A 202 1.73 -9.23 -9.97
CA ASN A 202 0.76 -9.98 -10.76
C ASN A 202 1.35 -10.61 -12.04
N SER A 203 2.64 -10.41 -12.30
CA SER A 203 3.31 -10.93 -13.49
C SER A 203 3.71 -12.41 -13.34
N PRO A 204 4.01 -13.12 -14.45
CA PRO A 204 4.55 -14.49 -14.39
C PRO A 204 6.01 -14.55 -13.91
N ARG A 205 6.59 -13.43 -13.42
CA ARG A 205 7.99 -13.38 -12.99
C ARG A 205 8.23 -14.36 -11.83
N PRO A 206 9.42 -15.00 -11.77
CA PRO A 206 9.80 -15.86 -10.65
C PRO A 206 9.76 -15.10 -9.32
N LEU A 207 9.43 -15.82 -8.23
CA LEU A 207 9.32 -15.25 -6.89
C LEU A 207 10.56 -14.45 -6.46
N LEU A 208 11.77 -14.94 -6.77
CA LEU A 208 13.02 -14.23 -6.47
C LEU A 208 13.08 -12.84 -7.13
N HIS A 209 12.50 -12.68 -8.32
CA HIS A 209 12.44 -11.38 -8.99
C HIS A 209 11.51 -10.44 -8.23
N LEU A 210 10.35 -10.93 -7.79
CA LEU A 210 9.38 -10.15 -7.01
C LEU A 210 10.01 -9.67 -5.70
N LEU A 211 10.70 -10.56 -4.98
CA LEU A 211 11.35 -10.22 -3.71
C LEU A 211 12.50 -9.22 -3.90
N LYS A 212 13.27 -9.33 -4.98
CA LYS A 212 14.30 -8.33 -5.30
C LYS A 212 13.69 -6.97 -5.62
N VAL A 213 12.61 -6.92 -6.40
CA VAL A 213 11.90 -5.66 -6.68
C VAL A 213 11.32 -5.07 -5.40
N TRP A 214 10.66 -5.90 -4.58
CA TRP A 214 10.13 -5.48 -3.27
C TRP A 214 11.22 -4.88 -2.38
N SER A 215 12.37 -5.55 -2.25
CA SER A 215 13.49 -5.07 -1.42
C SER A 215 14.03 -3.70 -1.85
N VAL A 216 13.89 -3.34 -3.13
CA VAL A 216 14.26 -2.03 -3.66
C VAL A 216 13.15 -1.01 -3.42
N VAL A 217 11.88 -1.40 -3.59
CA VAL A 217 10.74 -0.48 -3.57
C VAL A 217 10.23 -0.19 -2.17
N SER A 218 10.26 -1.17 -1.27
CA SER A 218 9.65 -1.07 0.05
C SER A 218 10.19 0.07 0.93
N PRO A 219 11.50 0.41 0.94
CA PRO A 219 11.98 1.54 1.74
C PRO A 219 11.40 2.88 1.30
N TYR A 220 11.18 3.06 0.00
CA TYR A 220 10.57 4.28 -0.55
C TYR A 220 9.10 4.40 -0.16
N LEU A 221 8.36 3.29 -0.14
CA LEU A 221 6.96 3.28 0.29
C LEU A 221 6.83 3.52 1.79
N VAL A 222 7.68 2.90 2.62
CA VAL A 222 7.70 3.14 4.08
C VAL A 222 8.02 4.59 4.40
N GLN A 223 9.03 5.18 3.74
CA GLN A 223 9.28 6.61 3.95
C GLN A 223 8.09 7.47 3.51
N ALA A 224 7.35 7.03 2.49
CA ALA A 224 6.18 7.74 2.01
C ALA A 224 4.99 7.70 2.98
N THR A 225 4.89 6.72 3.88
CA THR A 225 3.80 6.66 4.88
C THR A 225 3.88 7.76 5.93
N GLY A 226 5.07 8.30 6.20
CA GLY A 226 5.28 9.42 7.13
C GLY A 226 5.07 10.80 6.50
N ASN A 227 4.39 10.92 5.35
CA ASN A 227 4.15 12.23 4.74
C ASN A 227 3.07 13.02 5.47
N SER A 228 3.27 14.34 5.53
CA SER A 228 2.27 15.29 6.04
C SER A 228 0.99 15.41 5.21
N ASP A 229 0.97 14.87 3.99
CA ASP A 229 -0.21 14.82 3.14
C ASP A 229 -0.83 13.43 3.24
N HIS A 230 -1.93 13.30 3.98
CA HIS A 230 -2.58 12.02 4.25
C HIS A 230 -3.00 11.27 2.98
N VAL A 231 -3.22 11.95 1.83
CA VAL A 231 -3.51 11.27 0.57
C VAL A 231 -2.31 10.46 0.08
N ILE A 232 -1.10 10.99 0.28
CA ILE A 232 0.16 10.33 -0.08
C ILE A 232 0.45 9.18 0.88
N SER A 233 0.32 9.44 2.19
CA SER A 233 0.51 8.41 3.23
C SER A 233 -0.48 7.26 3.02
N LYS A 234 -1.74 7.59 2.72
CA LYS A 234 -2.78 6.62 2.43
C LYS A 234 -2.43 5.76 1.22
N MET A 235 -2.00 6.38 0.13
CA MET A 235 -1.60 5.64 -1.05
C MET A 235 -0.40 4.72 -0.78
N ALA A 236 0.59 5.17 -0.01
CA ALA A 236 1.76 4.37 0.33
C ALA A 236 1.39 3.12 1.14
N VAL A 237 0.53 3.26 2.16
CA VAL A 237 0.02 2.13 2.95
C VAL A 237 -0.80 1.17 2.07
N THR A 238 -1.71 1.68 1.24
CA THR A 238 -2.49 0.87 0.30
C THR A 238 -1.59 0.12 -0.70
N SER A 239 -0.54 0.76 -1.22
CA SER A 239 0.41 0.14 -2.15
C SER A 239 1.14 -1.05 -1.52
N ILE A 240 1.53 -0.91 -0.25
CA ILE A 240 2.17 -1.98 0.53
C ILE A 240 1.17 -3.13 0.74
N HIS A 241 -0.05 -2.81 1.17
CA HIS A 241 -1.10 -3.80 1.39
C HIS A 241 -1.44 -4.57 0.10
N GLU A 242 -1.69 -3.89 -1.02
CA GLU A 242 -2.00 -4.51 -2.31
C GLU A 242 -0.90 -5.47 -2.77
N PHE A 243 0.38 -5.10 -2.59
CA PHE A 243 1.50 -5.98 -2.92
C PHE A 243 1.51 -7.23 -2.03
N ILE A 244 1.38 -7.06 -0.72
CA ILE A 244 1.42 -8.17 0.25
C ILE A 244 0.27 -9.13 0.01
N VAL A 245 -0.97 -8.63 -0.11
CA VAL A 245 -2.15 -9.45 -0.42
C VAL A 245 -1.94 -10.18 -1.73
N SER A 246 -1.56 -9.49 -2.81
CA SER A 246 -1.34 -10.13 -4.11
C SER A 246 -0.29 -11.24 -4.05
N LEU A 247 0.82 -11.02 -3.33
CA LEU A 247 1.89 -12.00 -3.19
C LEU A 247 1.41 -13.23 -2.39
N VAL A 248 0.82 -13.00 -1.22
CA VAL A 248 0.38 -14.06 -0.29
C VAL A 248 -0.76 -14.89 -0.90
N SER A 249 -1.73 -14.25 -1.57
CA SER A 249 -2.85 -14.96 -2.20
C SER A 249 -2.43 -15.81 -3.39
N GLN A 250 -1.42 -15.39 -4.16
CA GLN A 250 -1.04 -16.05 -5.41
C GLN A 250 0.11 -17.05 -5.27
N ARG A 251 0.93 -16.90 -4.21
CA ARG A 251 2.16 -17.68 -4.03
C ARG A 251 2.16 -18.35 -2.67
N GLU A 252 1.79 -19.62 -2.67
CA GLU A 252 1.87 -20.45 -1.46
C GLU A 252 3.31 -20.52 -0.94
N GLU A 253 3.47 -20.24 0.35
CA GLU A 253 4.76 -20.35 1.04
C GLU A 253 5.18 -21.82 1.15
N ARG A 254 6.35 -22.15 0.63
CA ARG A 254 6.91 -23.51 0.72
C ARG A 254 7.49 -23.77 2.11
N PRO A 255 7.48 -25.02 2.58
CA PRO A 255 8.14 -25.39 3.84
C PRO A 255 9.59 -24.90 3.88
N HIS A 256 10.05 -24.45 5.05
CA HIS A 256 11.38 -23.88 5.31
C HIS A 256 11.66 -22.49 4.70
N PHE A 257 10.74 -21.93 3.90
CA PHE A 257 10.81 -20.53 3.49
C PHE A 257 9.98 -19.65 4.44
N HIS A 258 10.43 -18.40 4.61
CA HIS A 258 9.81 -17.38 5.47
C HIS A 258 9.62 -16.09 4.70
N ILE A 259 9.01 -16.23 3.53
CA ILE A 259 8.78 -15.13 2.60
C ILE A 259 7.64 -14.26 3.11
N ASN A 260 6.59 -14.88 3.65
CA ASN A 260 5.45 -14.15 4.21
C ASN A 260 5.87 -13.37 5.46
N GLU A 261 6.75 -13.95 6.29
CA GLU A 261 7.39 -13.23 7.39
C GLU A 261 8.18 -12.00 6.91
N TYR A 262 8.98 -12.15 5.85
CA TYR A 262 9.77 -11.05 5.28
C TYR A 262 8.89 -9.90 4.77
N VAL A 263 7.83 -10.18 4.02
CA VAL A 263 6.98 -9.12 3.45
C VAL A 263 6.04 -8.50 4.48
N CYS A 264 5.49 -9.29 5.41
CA CYS A 264 4.58 -8.78 6.44
C CYS A 264 5.31 -7.99 7.55
N LYS A 265 6.64 -8.17 7.70
CA LYS A 265 7.46 -7.36 8.63
C LYS A 265 7.30 -5.85 8.41
N MET A 266 6.98 -5.45 7.17
CA MET A 266 6.77 -4.07 6.80
C MET A 266 5.65 -3.38 7.60
N PHE A 267 4.62 -4.09 8.06
CA PHE A 267 3.58 -3.49 8.90
C PHE A 267 4.12 -3.04 10.25
N GLU A 268 4.99 -3.84 10.87
CA GLU A 268 5.67 -3.47 12.11
C GLU A 268 6.64 -2.30 11.85
N ASP A 269 7.39 -2.34 10.76
CA ASP A 269 8.34 -1.28 10.42
C ASP A 269 7.64 0.08 10.22
N MET A 270 6.43 0.10 9.63
CA MET A 270 5.62 1.31 9.49
C MET A 270 5.10 1.84 10.83
N LEU A 271 4.58 0.98 11.70
CA LEU A 271 4.05 1.37 13.03
C LEU A 271 5.14 1.88 13.97
N CYS A 272 6.37 1.37 13.81
CA CYS A 272 7.54 1.79 14.58
C CYS A 272 8.18 3.10 14.08
N LEU A 273 7.69 3.70 12.99
CA LEU A 273 8.20 5.00 12.55
C LEU A 273 7.79 6.10 13.53
N GLU A 274 8.73 7.01 13.82
CA GLU A 274 8.46 8.22 14.62
C GLU A 274 7.34 9.08 14.01
N LEU A 275 7.25 9.10 12.68
CA LEU A 275 6.24 9.85 11.91
C LEU A 275 4.90 9.12 11.73
N CYS A 276 4.71 7.94 12.35
CA CYS A 276 3.41 7.26 12.31
C CYS A 276 2.44 7.94 13.28
N ASP A 277 1.50 8.71 12.71
CA ASP A 277 0.39 9.31 13.43
C ASP A 277 -0.81 8.36 13.58
N GLY A 278 -1.86 8.82 14.27
CA GLY A 278 -3.05 8.02 14.56
C GLY A 278 -3.85 7.60 13.31
N ASP A 279 -3.88 8.43 12.27
CA ASP A 279 -4.60 8.14 11.02
C ASP A 279 -3.86 7.08 10.20
N VAL A 280 -2.54 7.18 10.10
CA VAL A 280 -1.69 6.17 9.45
C VAL A 280 -1.74 4.85 10.23
N GLN A 281 -1.71 4.90 11.57
CA GLN A 281 -1.89 3.71 12.41
C GLN A 281 -3.25 3.05 12.15
N ASP A 282 -4.33 3.81 12.11
CA ASP A 282 -5.68 3.30 11.83
C ASP A 282 -5.72 2.57 10.49
N GLN A 283 -5.14 3.17 9.46
CA GLN A 283 -5.08 2.55 8.15
C GLN A 283 -4.23 1.27 8.14
N ILE A 284 -3.09 1.26 8.84
CA ILE A 284 -2.25 0.06 8.92
C ILE A 284 -3.00 -1.08 9.62
N VAL A 285 -3.70 -0.78 10.72
CA VAL A 285 -4.52 -1.78 11.44
C VAL A 285 -5.62 -2.33 10.54
N CYS A 286 -6.35 -1.46 9.82
CA CYS A 286 -7.33 -1.89 8.82
C CYS A 286 -6.71 -2.80 7.75
N CYS A 287 -5.54 -2.44 7.20
CA CYS A 287 -4.84 -3.26 6.22
C CYS A 287 -4.40 -4.63 6.76
N ILE A 288 -4.07 -4.74 8.05
CA ILE A 288 -3.77 -6.02 8.71
C ILE A 288 -5.04 -6.87 8.80
N CYS A 289 -6.17 -6.29 9.23
CA CYS A 289 -7.45 -6.99 9.32
C CYS A 289 -7.90 -7.50 7.94
N GLU A 290 -7.89 -6.64 6.92
CA GLU A 290 -8.22 -7.01 5.53
C GLU A 290 -7.33 -8.14 5.00
N LEU A 291 -6.03 -8.12 5.32
CA LEU A 291 -5.11 -9.19 4.94
C LEU A 291 -5.44 -10.51 5.64
N VAL A 292 -5.75 -10.48 6.93
CA VAL A 292 -6.13 -11.66 7.71
C VAL A 292 -7.44 -12.25 7.21
N GLU A 293 -8.44 -11.40 6.95
CA GLU A 293 -9.72 -11.81 6.37
C GLU A 293 -9.55 -12.46 5.00
N ALA A 294 -8.70 -11.89 4.13
CA ALA A 294 -8.50 -12.40 2.78
C ALA A 294 -7.58 -13.64 2.71
N CYS A 295 -6.59 -13.75 3.60
CA CYS A 295 -5.45 -14.67 3.42
C CYS A 295 -5.08 -15.50 4.66
N SER A 296 -5.93 -15.62 5.69
CA SER A 296 -5.63 -16.30 6.97
C SER A 296 -4.92 -17.66 6.81
N SER A 297 -5.43 -18.52 5.93
CA SER A 297 -4.88 -19.86 5.67
C SER A 297 -3.54 -19.84 4.90
N GLN A 298 -3.31 -18.83 4.05
CA GLN A 298 -2.09 -18.67 3.26
C GLN A 298 -0.98 -17.92 3.99
N LEU A 299 -1.28 -17.21 5.07
CA LEU A 299 -0.32 -16.36 5.78
C LEU A 299 0.92 -17.12 6.29
N GLN A 300 0.76 -18.34 6.82
CA GLN A 300 1.87 -19.20 7.28
C GLN A 300 2.85 -18.45 8.21
N SER A 301 4.13 -18.28 7.83
CA SER A 301 5.11 -17.54 8.66
C SER A 301 4.76 -16.06 8.86
N GLY A 302 3.88 -15.49 8.03
CA GLY A 302 3.40 -14.11 8.11
C GLY A 302 2.67 -13.78 9.41
N TRP A 303 2.13 -14.77 10.12
CA TRP A 303 1.49 -14.54 11.43
C TRP A 303 2.45 -13.92 12.47
N ARG A 304 3.74 -14.27 12.42
CA ARG A 304 4.75 -13.77 13.36
C ARG A 304 4.93 -12.25 13.32
N PRO A 305 5.25 -11.62 12.17
CA PRO A 305 5.36 -10.17 12.09
C PRO A 305 4.01 -9.47 12.25
N LEU A 306 2.86 -10.10 11.96
CA LEU A 306 1.56 -9.49 12.26
C LEU A 306 1.38 -9.29 13.76
N PHE A 307 1.70 -10.29 14.59
CA PHE A 307 1.69 -10.09 16.04
C PHE A 307 2.75 -9.08 16.51
N GLY A 308 3.92 -9.04 15.87
CA GLY A 308 4.91 -7.99 16.10
C GLY A 308 4.37 -6.58 15.83
N ALA A 309 3.66 -6.42 14.71
CA ALA A 309 3.02 -5.17 14.30
C ALA A 309 1.90 -4.76 15.26
N LEU A 310 0.97 -5.66 15.58
CA LEU A 310 -0.13 -5.40 16.52
C LEU A 310 0.40 -5.05 17.93
N ARG A 311 1.50 -5.68 18.35
CA ARG A 311 2.20 -5.31 19.58
C ARG A 311 2.83 -3.92 19.52
N SER A 312 3.04 -3.34 18.34
CA SER A 312 3.60 -1.99 18.15
C SER A 312 2.53 -0.89 18.03
N VAL A 313 1.24 -1.25 17.97
CA VAL A 313 0.12 -0.28 17.92
C VAL A 313 0.09 0.59 19.18
N LYS A 314 0.17 1.91 19.06
CA LYS A 314 0.16 2.82 20.22
C LYS A 314 -1.23 2.88 20.82
N ILE A 315 -1.34 2.73 22.15
CA ILE A 315 -2.59 2.81 22.90
C ILE A 315 -2.58 4.12 23.69
N GLU A 316 -3.11 5.18 23.09
CA GLU A 316 -3.18 6.49 23.74
C GLU A 316 -4.48 6.64 24.54
N TYR A 317 -4.37 7.08 25.80
CA TYR A 317 -5.50 7.40 26.65
C TYR A 317 -5.65 8.91 26.69
N THR A 318 -6.78 9.41 26.22
CA THR A 318 -7.05 10.85 26.18
C THR A 318 -8.47 11.14 26.62
N THR A 319 -8.76 12.39 26.98
CA THR A 319 -10.14 12.84 27.23
C THR A 319 -10.92 13.11 25.94
N ASN A 320 -10.30 12.93 24.77
CA ASN A 320 -10.93 13.14 23.48
C ASN A 320 -11.70 11.89 23.04
N GLU A 321 -13.03 12.01 22.95
CA GLU A 321 -13.92 10.92 22.56
C GLU A 321 -13.54 10.29 21.21
N THR A 322 -13.11 11.07 20.22
CA THR A 322 -12.76 10.53 18.89
C THR A 322 -11.52 9.64 18.92
N VAL A 323 -10.55 9.98 19.77
CA VAL A 323 -9.33 9.19 19.97
C VAL A 323 -9.65 7.91 20.74
N ASN A 324 -10.55 7.98 21.72
CA ASN A 324 -11.01 6.81 22.46
C ASN A 324 -11.84 5.84 21.60
N GLU A 325 -12.68 6.35 20.69
CA GLU A 325 -13.38 5.55 19.69
C GLU A 325 -12.40 4.86 18.74
N ALA A 326 -11.39 5.57 18.24
CA ALA A 326 -10.36 4.99 17.38
C ALA A 326 -9.57 3.88 18.08
N ARG A 327 -9.15 4.13 19.32
CA ARG A 327 -8.53 3.14 20.20
C ARG A 327 -9.41 1.90 20.37
N GLN A 328 -10.71 2.07 20.67
CA GLN A 328 -11.63 0.96 20.85
C GLN A 328 -11.78 0.12 19.58
N ARG A 329 -11.82 0.76 18.40
CA ARG A 329 -11.82 0.07 17.11
C ARG A 329 -10.53 -0.71 16.89
N HIS A 330 -9.36 -0.14 17.17
CA HIS A 330 -8.07 -0.83 17.03
C HIS A 330 -8.00 -2.06 17.92
N ILE A 331 -8.47 -1.93 19.16
CA ILE A 331 -8.55 -3.05 20.10
C ILE A 331 -9.46 -4.15 19.56
N ALA A 332 -10.67 -3.81 19.11
CA ALA A 332 -11.59 -4.80 18.56
C ALA A 332 -10.97 -5.54 17.37
N ALA A 333 -10.35 -4.80 16.44
CA ALA A 333 -9.63 -5.37 15.31
C ALA A 333 -8.49 -6.33 15.74
N VAL A 334 -7.71 -5.96 16.76
CA VAL A 334 -6.66 -6.83 17.32
C VAL A 334 -7.26 -8.13 17.88
N MET A 335 -8.38 -8.04 18.59
CA MET A 335 -9.07 -9.20 19.16
C MET A 335 -9.63 -10.12 18.06
N ASP A 336 -10.21 -9.56 17.00
CA ASP A 336 -10.70 -10.33 15.85
C ASP A 336 -9.55 -11.12 15.18
N VAL A 337 -8.36 -10.52 15.09
CA VAL A 337 -7.16 -11.21 14.57
C VAL A 337 -6.75 -12.39 15.47
N PHE A 338 -6.87 -12.26 16.78
CA PHE A 338 -6.61 -13.37 17.71
C PHE A 338 -7.65 -14.50 17.55
N ASP A 339 -8.92 -14.18 17.38
CA ASP A 339 -9.96 -15.18 17.13
C ASP A 339 -9.67 -15.97 15.86
N VAL A 340 -9.39 -15.29 14.74
CA VAL A 340 -9.04 -15.96 13.48
C VAL A 340 -7.82 -16.87 13.65
N TYR A 341 -6.76 -16.40 14.31
CA TYR A 341 -5.54 -17.19 14.50
C TYR A 341 -5.76 -18.43 15.37
N LEU A 342 -6.49 -18.28 16.48
CA LEU A 342 -6.71 -19.37 17.45
C LEU A 342 -7.78 -20.36 17.00
N ASP A 343 -8.65 -19.96 16.07
CA ASP A 343 -9.62 -20.84 15.38
C ASP A 343 -8.98 -21.69 14.28
N MET A 344 -7.75 -21.38 13.84
CA MET A 344 -7.09 -22.14 12.79
C MET A 344 -6.80 -23.60 13.20
N ASP A 345 -7.08 -24.53 12.28
CA ASP A 345 -6.85 -25.97 12.45
C ASP A 345 -5.44 -26.42 12.05
N ASN A 346 -4.48 -25.50 11.96
CA ASN A 346 -3.10 -25.77 11.55
C ASN A 346 -2.11 -25.65 12.72
N VAL A 347 -1.84 -26.79 13.35
CA VAL A 347 -0.94 -26.89 14.52
C VAL A 347 0.50 -26.44 14.23
N ALA A 348 0.97 -26.57 12.99
CA ALA A 348 2.31 -26.13 12.60
C ALA A 348 2.40 -24.60 12.52
N VAL A 349 1.37 -23.95 11.95
CA VAL A 349 1.26 -22.48 11.93
C VAL A 349 1.13 -21.95 13.34
N PHE A 350 0.29 -22.59 14.17
CA PHE A 350 0.20 -22.27 15.59
C PHE A 350 1.59 -22.29 16.24
N ALA A 351 2.28 -23.43 16.27
CA ALA A 351 3.61 -23.55 16.89
C ALA A 351 4.64 -22.53 16.39
N SER A 352 4.54 -22.12 15.12
CA SER A 352 5.47 -21.16 14.52
C SER A 352 5.29 -19.73 15.03
N ALA A 353 4.07 -19.34 15.43
CA ALA A 353 3.73 -17.97 15.80
C ALA A 353 3.20 -17.82 17.24
N THR A 354 2.99 -18.90 17.99
CA THR A 354 2.43 -18.85 19.36
C THR A 354 3.23 -17.93 20.28
N VAL A 355 4.56 -17.92 20.17
CA VAL A 355 5.39 -17.07 21.03
C VAL A 355 5.14 -15.58 20.74
N ASP A 356 5.09 -15.20 19.47
CA ASP A 356 4.81 -13.82 19.06
C ASP A 356 3.36 -13.42 19.45
N CYS A 357 2.40 -14.36 19.33
CA CYS A 357 1.02 -14.20 19.80
C CYS A 357 0.94 -13.95 21.31
N VAL A 358 1.61 -14.78 22.13
CA VAL A 358 1.65 -14.62 23.59
C VAL A 358 2.29 -13.29 23.97
N LEU A 359 3.42 -12.92 23.36
CA LEU A 359 4.06 -11.63 23.61
C LEU A 359 3.17 -10.44 23.24
N CYS A 360 2.36 -10.58 22.18
CA CYS A 360 1.36 -9.58 21.83
C CYS A 360 0.26 -9.49 22.89
N LEU A 361 -0.34 -10.62 23.30
CA LEU A 361 -1.37 -10.67 24.35
C LEU A 361 -0.88 -10.10 25.69
N LEU A 362 0.37 -10.39 26.07
CA LEU A 362 0.96 -9.90 27.32
C LEU A 362 1.01 -8.37 27.37
N LYS A 363 1.17 -7.68 26.24
CA LYS A 363 1.05 -6.20 26.21
C LYS A 363 -0.31 -5.73 26.72
N TYR A 364 -1.38 -6.41 26.32
CA TYR A 364 -2.75 -6.07 26.72
C TYR A 364 -3.11 -6.54 28.14
N VAL A 365 -2.32 -7.45 28.72
CA VAL A 365 -2.43 -7.85 30.13
C VAL A 365 -1.74 -6.84 31.06
N HIS A 366 -0.53 -6.39 30.73
CA HIS A 366 0.25 -5.50 31.60
C HIS A 366 -0.17 -4.03 31.49
N GLY A 367 -0.84 -3.65 30.41
CA GLY A 367 -1.19 -2.27 30.13
C GLY A 367 -0.01 -1.41 29.66
N PRO A 368 -0.25 -0.12 29.32
CA PRO A 368 0.76 0.76 28.71
C PRO A 368 1.98 1.02 29.61
N ALA A 369 1.81 0.96 30.93
CA ALA A 369 2.77 1.48 31.90
C ALA A 369 4.13 0.75 31.93
N THR A 370 4.25 -0.45 31.38
CA THR A 370 5.50 -1.24 31.44
C THR A 370 6.32 -1.26 30.17
N PHE A 371 5.74 -0.99 28.99
CA PHE A 371 6.42 -1.20 27.70
C PHE A 371 7.08 0.05 27.09
N ASP A 372 6.76 1.25 27.56
CA ASP A 372 7.44 2.50 27.14
C ASP A 372 8.78 2.74 27.85
N SER A 373 9.17 1.87 28.78
CA SER A 373 10.33 2.07 29.66
C SER A 373 11.71 1.77 29.04
N ASP A 374 11.76 1.37 27.76
CA ASP A 374 13.01 0.94 27.11
C ASP A 374 13.71 1.99 26.23
N PHE A 375 13.30 3.29 26.25
CA PHE A 375 14.03 4.32 25.48
C PHE A 375 14.29 5.67 26.14
N SER A 376 14.01 5.85 27.43
CA SER A 376 14.36 7.08 28.13
C SER A 376 14.75 6.81 29.58
N THR A 377 16.04 6.55 29.79
CA THR A 377 16.65 6.80 31.10
C THR A 377 16.66 8.29 31.36
N ASP A 378 15.58 8.82 31.93
CA ASP A 378 15.72 9.92 32.88
C ASP A 378 14.69 9.76 34.00
N ARG A 379 15.21 9.40 35.17
CA ARG A 379 14.48 9.38 36.42
C ARG A 379 14.16 10.83 36.79
N SER A 380 12.90 11.21 36.70
CA SER A 380 12.37 12.36 37.43
C SER A 380 11.16 11.91 38.24
N ASP A 381 11.45 11.61 39.51
CA ASP A 381 10.48 11.51 40.59
C ASP A 381 9.83 12.89 40.76
N SER A 382 8.56 13.01 40.38
CA SER A 382 7.77 14.19 40.70
C SER A 382 6.32 13.77 40.85
N GLY A 383 5.94 13.50 42.10
CA GLY A 383 4.56 13.29 42.48
C GLY A 383 3.72 14.53 42.22
N SER A 384 2.75 14.40 41.31
CA SER A 384 1.59 15.26 41.23
C SER A 384 0.35 14.37 41.16
N ASP A 385 -0.35 14.33 42.28
CA ASP A 385 -1.68 13.80 42.50
C ASP A 385 -2.68 14.67 41.73
N ASP A 386 -2.94 14.33 40.47
CA ASP A 386 -4.02 14.92 39.66
C ASP A 386 -4.82 13.79 38.98
N GLY A 387 -5.91 13.37 39.63
CA GLY A 387 -7.16 12.93 38.99
C GLY A 387 -7.12 11.81 37.93
N TYR A 388 -6.55 10.64 38.23
CA TYR A 388 -6.75 9.42 37.44
C TYR A 388 -8.03 8.67 37.88
N GLY A 389 -9.19 9.14 37.43
CA GLY A 389 -10.49 8.62 37.91
C GLY A 389 -11.23 7.65 36.98
N ASP A 390 -10.84 7.50 35.71
CA ASP A 390 -11.65 6.74 34.72
C ASP A 390 -10.81 5.87 33.77
N ALA A 391 -9.50 6.11 33.68
CA ALA A 391 -8.60 5.33 32.81
C ALA A 391 -8.24 3.94 33.36
N GLU A 392 -8.27 3.75 34.68
CA GLU A 392 -7.99 2.45 35.32
C GLU A 392 -9.11 1.42 35.05
N GLY A 393 -10.38 1.86 35.02
CA GLY A 393 -11.52 1.00 34.72
C GLY A 393 -11.59 0.53 33.26
N GLU A 394 -11.07 1.31 32.32
CA GLU A 394 -10.97 0.90 30.91
C GLU A 394 -9.77 -0.01 30.63
N LEU A 395 -8.70 0.08 31.43
CA LEU A 395 -7.58 -0.85 31.35
C LEU A 395 -7.94 -2.24 31.88
N GLU A 396 -8.78 -2.30 32.92
CA GLU A 396 -9.41 -3.55 33.39
C GLU A 396 -10.24 -4.24 32.29
N ASN A 397 -10.77 -3.48 31.31
CA ASN A 397 -11.58 -4.02 30.22
C ASN A 397 -10.78 -4.82 29.17
N LEU A 398 -9.45 -4.63 29.06
CA LEU A 398 -8.62 -5.34 28.07
C LEU A 398 -7.88 -6.54 28.66
N CYS A 399 -7.58 -6.48 29.95
CA CYS A 399 -6.92 -7.56 30.67
C CYS A 399 -7.77 -8.84 30.65
N ILE A 400 -9.08 -8.74 30.92
CA ILE A 400 -9.97 -9.91 30.98
C ILE A 400 -10.07 -10.63 29.61
N PRO A 401 -10.36 -9.95 28.48
CA PRO A 401 -10.29 -10.57 27.15
C PRO A 401 -8.93 -11.19 26.84
N ALA A 402 -7.83 -10.48 27.10
CA ALA A 402 -6.48 -10.99 26.84
C ALA A 402 -6.18 -12.27 27.64
N LEU A 403 -6.59 -12.33 28.92
CA LEU A 403 -6.47 -13.52 29.76
C LEU A 403 -7.30 -14.71 29.25
N LYS A 404 -8.48 -14.46 28.66
CA LYS A 404 -9.28 -15.52 28.03
C LYS A 404 -8.56 -16.11 26.83
N TYR A 405 -7.98 -15.28 25.97
CA TYR A 405 -7.17 -15.75 24.84
C TYR A 405 -5.92 -16.51 25.31
N LEU A 406 -5.24 -16.04 26.36
CA LEU A 406 -4.12 -16.77 26.96
C LEU A 406 -4.53 -18.13 27.53
N THR A 407 -5.70 -18.22 28.16
CA THR A 407 -6.26 -19.50 28.64
C THR A 407 -6.47 -20.46 27.47
N ARG A 408 -7.05 -19.96 26.37
CA ARG A 408 -7.23 -20.72 25.14
C ARG A 408 -5.90 -21.18 24.53
N VAL A 409 -4.88 -20.32 24.51
CA VAL A 409 -3.51 -20.69 24.09
C VAL A 409 -2.96 -21.81 24.98
N CYS A 410 -3.14 -21.73 26.29
CA CYS A 410 -2.73 -22.77 27.24
C CYS A 410 -3.44 -24.11 26.96
N ASP A 411 -4.73 -24.10 26.66
CA ASP A 411 -5.49 -25.31 26.32
C ASP A 411 -4.97 -25.96 25.03
N ILE A 412 -4.69 -25.16 23.99
CA ILE A 412 -4.09 -25.64 22.74
C ILE A 412 -2.70 -26.22 23.04
N LEU A 413 -1.85 -25.52 23.78
CA LEU A 413 -0.51 -26.03 24.16
C LEU A 413 -0.58 -27.33 24.96
N ALA A 414 -1.53 -27.46 25.89
CA ALA A 414 -1.75 -28.68 26.67
C ALA A 414 -2.18 -29.85 25.75
N SER A 415 -3.01 -29.59 24.75
CA SER A 415 -3.39 -30.59 23.74
C SER A 415 -2.18 -31.00 22.88
N MET A 416 -1.33 -30.05 22.49
CA MET A 416 -0.12 -30.29 21.69
C MET A 416 0.94 -31.09 22.45
N TRP A 417 1.06 -30.87 23.76
CA TRP A 417 1.98 -31.63 24.61
C TRP A 417 1.66 -33.14 24.62
N GLN A 418 0.39 -33.49 24.46
CA GLN A 418 -0.04 -34.89 24.39
C GLN A 418 0.19 -35.52 23.00
N MET A 419 0.61 -34.74 22.01
CA MET A 419 0.83 -35.26 20.65
C MET A 419 2.08 -36.15 20.60
N PRO A 420 2.03 -37.28 19.87
CA PRO A 420 3.17 -38.19 19.72
C PRO A 420 4.35 -37.54 18.98
N ALA A 421 4.10 -36.51 18.16
CA ALA A 421 5.11 -35.70 17.50
C ALA A 421 4.73 -34.22 17.63
N CYS A 422 5.18 -33.58 18.72
CA CYS A 422 4.94 -32.15 18.96
C CYS A 422 5.79 -31.29 18.00
N PRO A 423 5.19 -30.31 17.30
CA PRO A 423 5.93 -29.39 16.44
C PRO A 423 6.94 -28.53 17.22
N ILE A 424 7.96 -28.04 16.50
CA ILE A 424 8.97 -27.15 17.08
C ILE A 424 8.40 -25.74 17.20
N PHE A 425 8.40 -25.21 18.42
CA PHE A 425 8.06 -23.81 18.67
C PHE A 425 9.19 -22.88 18.25
N LYS A 426 8.89 -21.93 17.36
CA LYS A 426 9.86 -20.91 16.95
C LYS A 426 9.81 -19.72 17.91
N GLY A 427 10.97 -19.10 18.18
CA GLY A 427 11.05 -17.92 19.02
C GLY A 427 11.07 -18.18 20.54
N ALA A 428 11.11 -19.44 21.01
CA ALA A 428 11.09 -19.75 22.44
C ALA A 428 12.21 -19.05 23.25
N HIS A 429 13.38 -18.80 22.63
CA HIS A 429 14.49 -18.06 23.24
C HIS A 429 14.18 -16.58 23.53
N ARG A 430 13.13 -16.01 22.93
CA ARG A 430 12.68 -14.63 23.17
C ARG A 430 11.91 -14.49 24.47
N ILE A 431 11.43 -15.60 25.03
CA ILE A 431 10.84 -15.64 26.37
C ILE A 431 12.00 -15.65 27.36
N GLN A 432 12.58 -14.47 27.62
CA GLN A 432 13.52 -14.32 28.72
C GLN A 432 12.71 -14.36 30.03
N VAL A 433 12.57 -15.56 30.59
CA VAL A 433 12.16 -15.71 31.98
C VAL A 433 13.29 -15.13 32.81
N ASP A 434 13.05 -13.98 33.42
CA ASP A 434 13.99 -13.22 34.23
C ASP A 434 14.46 -14.07 35.42
N THR A 435 15.43 -14.96 35.18
CA THR A 435 15.97 -15.91 36.16
C THR A 435 17.00 -15.25 37.07
N ALA A 436 17.13 -13.92 37.00
CA ALA A 436 18.04 -13.11 37.80
C ALA A 436 17.36 -12.44 39.00
N SER A 437 16.21 -12.93 39.48
CA SER A 437 15.68 -12.56 40.78
C SER A 437 16.06 -13.58 41.87
N ARG A 438 17.28 -13.37 42.40
CA ARG A 438 17.64 -13.56 43.82
C ARG A 438 17.50 -14.99 44.39
N PHE A 439 18.48 -15.83 44.09
CA PHE A 439 19.04 -16.67 45.16
C PHE A 439 19.72 -15.72 46.17
N VAL A 440 19.02 -15.40 47.25
CA VAL A 440 19.68 -14.94 48.48
C VAL A 440 20.17 -16.21 49.16
N ASP A 441 21.48 -16.45 49.09
CA ASP A 441 22.15 -17.42 49.94
C ASP A 441 21.87 -17.07 51.41
N GLY A 442 21.28 -18.03 52.12
CA GLY A 442 21.17 -18.07 53.58
C GLY A 442 21.90 -19.29 54.12
#